data_AF-A0A660XHZ7-F1
#
_entry.id   AF-A0A660XHZ7-F1
#
_cell.length_a   1.000
_cell.length_b   1.000
_cell.length_c   1.000
_cell.angle_alpha   90.00
_cell.angle_beta   90.00
_cell.angle_gamma   90.00
#
_symmetry.space_group_name_H-M   'P 1'
#
loop_
_entity.id
_entity.type
_entity.pdbx_description
1 polymer ?
#
loop_
_entity_poly.entity_id
_entity_poly.type
_entity_poly.pdbx_seq_one_letter_code
_entity_poly.pdbx_strand_id
1 'polypeptide(L)' 'QADHIIPWSKGGETTVENGQALCQRCNGSKGNR' A
#
# COMPACT_ATOMS: atom_id res chain seq x y z
N GLN A 1 -8.45 0.85 -4.34
CA GLN A 1 -7.93 -0.11 -3.34
C GLN A 1 -7.21 0.71 -2.29
N ALA A 2 -7.50 0.46 -1.02
CA ALA A 2 -6.67 0.98 0.07
C ALA A 2 -5.43 0.09 0.15
N ASP A 3 -4.25 0.69 0.18
CA ASP A 3 -2.96 0.00 0.22
C ASP A 3 -2.00 0.77 1.13
N HIS A 4 -0.89 0.12 1.52
CA HIS A 4 0.15 0.76 2.32
C HIS A 4 1.28 1.32 1.44
N ILE A 5 1.83 2.49 1.79
CA ILE A 5 3.04 3.05 1.16
C ILE A 5 4.22 2.13 1.44
N ILE A 6 4.46 1.83 2.71
CA ILE A 6 5.38 0.78 3.18
C ILE A 6 4.55 -0.49 3.40
N PRO A 7 4.80 -1.59 2.67
CA PRO A 7 4.02 -2.81 2.80
C PRO A 7 3.95 -3.34 4.24
N TRP A 8 2.78 -3.85 4.64
CA TRP A 8 2.60 -4.48 5.95
C TRP A 8 3.62 -5.61 6.20
N SER A 9 3.92 -6.42 5.18
CA SER A 9 4.92 -7.48 5.26
C SER A 9 6.36 -7.00 5.52
N LYS A 10 6.62 -5.71 5.35
CA LYS A 10 7.91 -5.06 5.62
C LYS A 10 7.87 -4.21 6.91
N GLY A 11 6.81 -4.32 7.70
CA GLY A 11 6.64 -3.61 8.97
C GLY A 11 6.03 -2.20 8.85
N GLY A 12 5.43 -1.83 7.72
CA GLY A 12 4.78 -0.53 7.58
C GLY A 12 3.46 -0.44 8.34
N GLU A 13 3.36 0.44 9.33
CA GLU A 13 2.20 0.53 10.23
C GLU A 13 0.88 0.89 9.53
N THR A 14 -0.26 0.50 10.10
CA THR A 14 -1.58 0.88 9.59
C THR A 14 -1.96 2.25 10.15
N THR A 15 -1.53 3.30 9.47
CA THR A 15 -1.82 4.71 9.79
C THR A 15 -2.37 5.43 8.57
N VAL A 16 -2.97 6.61 8.77
CA VAL A 16 -3.48 7.43 7.65
C VAL A 16 -2.31 7.88 6.78
N GLU A 17 -1.16 8.18 7.39
CA GLU A 17 0.06 8.61 6.73
C GLU A 17 0.70 7.50 5.88
N ASN A 18 0.58 6.24 6.30
CA ASN A 18 1.04 5.10 5.51
C ASN A 18 -0.04 4.58 4.54
N GLY A 19 -1.24 5.17 4.55
CA GLY A 19 -2.33 4.79 3.66
C GLY A 19 -2.23 5.47 2.29
N GLN A 20 -2.51 4.72 1.24
CA GLN A 20 -2.66 5.27 -0.11
C GLN A 20 -3.85 4.67 -0.84
N ALA A 21 -4.47 5.47 -1.71
CA ALA A 21 -5.57 5.06 -2.56
C ALA A 21 -5.05 4.80 -3.98
N LEU A 22 -5.02 3.53 -4.38
CA LEU A 22 -4.56 3.11 -5.71
C LEU A 22 -5.70 2.52 -6.54
N CYS A 23 -5.66 2.78 -7.84
CA CYS A 23 -6.51 2.08 -8.80
C CYS A 23 -6.20 0.57 -8.81
N GLN A 24 -7.11 -0.29 -9.29
CA GLN A 24 -6.86 -1.74 -9.28
C GLN A 24 -5.59 -2.13 -10.03
N ARG A 25 -5.41 -1.59 -11.24
CA ARG A 25 -4.22 -1.81 -12.07
C ARG A 25 -2.94 -1.30 -11.39
N CYS A 26 -3.01 -0.10 -10.80
CA CYS A 26 -1.89 0.58 -10.15
C CYS A 26 -1.38 -0.25 -8.97
N ASN A 27 -2.30 -0.71 -8.11
CA ASN A 27 -1.98 -1.54 -6.96
C ASN A 27 -1.39 -2.90 -7.39
N GLY A 28 -1.97 -3.52 -8.43
CA GLY A 28 -1.47 -4.78 -8.99
C GLY A 28 -0.05 -4.66 -9.56
N SER A 29 0.30 -3.52 -10.16
CA SER A 29 1.65 -3.24 -10.65
C SER A 29 2.66 -2.94 -9.54
N LYS A 30 2.22 -2.33 -8.42
CA LYS A 30 3.09 -2.04 -7.26
C LYS A 30 3.53 -3.32 -6.54
N GLY A 31 2.57 -4.18 -6.17
CA GLY A 31 2.82 -5.34 -5.32
C GLY A 31 3.34 -4.98 -3.94
N ASN A 32 4.05 -5.90 -3.28
CA ASN A 32 4.64 -5.67 -1.94
C ASN A 32 6.05 -5.05 -2.02
N ARG A 33 6.28 -4.17 -2.99
CA ARG A 33 7.55 -3.47 -3.15
C ARG A 33 7.57 -2.23 -2.29
#